data_AF-A0AAU4EKB3-F1
#
_entry.id   AF-A0AAU4EKB3-F1
#
_cell.length_a   1.000
_cell.length_b   1.000
_cell.length_c   1.000
_cell.angle_alpha   90.00
_cell.angle_beta   90.00
_cell.angle_gamma   90.00
#
_symmetry.space_group_name_H-M   'P 1'
#
loop_
_entity.id
_entity.type
_entity.pdbx_description
1 polymer ?
#
loop_
_entity_poly.entity_id
_entity_poly.type
_entity_poly.pdbx_seq_one_letter_code
_entity_poly.pdbx_strand_id
1 'polypeptide(L)'
;MSDEEPYDSRFTLPEIDAPPETEVGVILLGLEPDRLVAGLGFARLADDPALVTQAVDRARHGVFTADLAGLAAAGLAQWRMLRPLVDAVPGRPEAGALRQEWTNSAARVTNAVPEIGPAARAYLTACWIRRDEIDRLADRKEAPDVLPEVAAG
;
A
#
# COMPACT_ATOMS: atom_id res chain seq x y z
N MET A 1 6.19 2.77 45.92
CA MET A 1 6.70 2.15 44.68
C MET A 1 5.57 2.30 43.69
N SER A 2 5.67 3.29 42.80
CA SER A 2 4.62 3.57 41.83
C SER A 2 4.71 2.53 40.72
N ASP A 3 3.61 1.82 40.47
CA ASP A 3 3.42 1.02 39.26
C ASP A 3 3.43 1.99 38.08
N GLU A 4 4.55 2.09 37.36
CA GLU A 4 4.60 2.75 36.06
C GLU A 4 3.89 1.83 35.06
N GLU A 5 2.73 2.26 34.57
CA GLU A 5 2.08 1.63 33.42
C GLU A 5 3.09 1.57 32.25
N PRO A 6 3.20 0.43 31.55
CA PRO A 6 4.15 0.29 30.46
C PRO A 6 3.86 1.31 29.36
N TYR A 7 4.83 2.18 29.10
CA TYR A 7 4.76 3.21 28.08
C TYR A 7 4.43 2.60 26.70
N ASP A 8 3.24 2.89 26.18
CA ASP A 8 2.79 2.42 24.87
C ASP A 8 3.39 3.29 23.76
N SER A 9 4.54 2.87 23.25
CA SER A 9 5.29 3.54 22.18
C SER A 9 4.55 3.61 20.84
N ARG A 10 3.36 2.99 20.71
CA ARG A 10 2.52 3.10 19.50
C ARG A 10 1.87 4.48 19.35
N PHE A 11 1.71 5.23 20.44
CA PHE A 11 1.04 6.54 20.45
C PHE A 11 1.98 7.72 20.69
N THR A 12 3.29 7.54 20.51
CA THR A 12 4.25 8.65 20.59
C THR A 12 3.90 9.75 19.59
N LEU A 13 3.82 10.98 20.09
CA LEU A 13 3.57 12.16 19.27
C LEU A 13 4.64 12.29 18.18
N PRO A 14 4.28 12.74 16.96
CA PRO A 14 5.27 13.00 15.93
C PRO A 14 6.29 14.02 16.42
N GLU A 15 7.55 13.81 16.03
CA GLU A 15 8.58 14.83 16.19
C GLU A 15 8.15 16.08 15.41
N ILE A 16 8.38 17.26 15.98
CA ILE A 16 7.97 18.55 15.39
C ILE A 16 8.56 18.73 13.98
N ASP A 17 9.72 18.12 13.72
CA ASP A 17 10.45 18.19 12.45
C ASP A 17 10.29 16.93 11.57
N ALA A 18 9.29 16.09 11.84
CA ALA A 18 9.04 14.91 11.03
C ALA A 18 8.70 15.30 9.58
N PRO A 19 9.31 14.66 8.56
CA PRO A 19 9.00 14.97 7.16
C PRO A 19 7.51 14.74 6.85
N PRO A 20 6.84 15.65 6.12
CA PRO A 20 5.41 15.53 5.78
C PRO A 20 5.02 14.20 5.12
N GLU A 21 5.95 13.59 4.38
CA GLU A 21 5.76 12.30 3.70
C GLU A 21 5.54 11.15 4.71
N THR A 22 6.03 11.28 5.93
CA THR A 22 5.81 10.31 7.02
C THR A 22 4.34 10.30 7.45
N GLU A 23 3.73 11.47 7.60
CA GLU A 23 2.33 11.58 8.01
C GLU A 23 1.38 11.15 6.88
N VAL A 24 1.73 11.45 5.62
CA VAL A 24 1.05 10.84 4.45
C VAL A 24 1.10 9.32 4.54
N GLY A 25 2.25 8.76 4.88
CA GLY A 25 2.42 7.33 5.07
C GLY A 25 1.52 6.74 6.16
N VAL A 26 1.48 7.37 7.33
CA VAL A 26 0.60 6.95 8.44
C VAL A 26 -0.87 6.95 8.01
N ILE A 27 -1.31 7.97 7.26
CA ILE A 27 -2.69 8.04 6.73
C ILE A 27 -2.94 6.91 5.74
N LEU A 28 -2.02 6.65 4.81
CA LEU A 28 -2.16 5.57 3.82
C LEU A 28 -2.24 4.20 4.49
N LEU A 29 -1.45 3.95 5.54
CA LEU A 29 -1.48 2.69 6.28
C LEU A 29 -2.85 2.39 6.91
N GLY A 30 -3.64 3.43 7.21
CA GLY A 30 -5.01 3.31 7.71
C GLY A 30 -6.07 3.01 6.64
N LEU A 31 -5.73 2.96 5.35
CA LEU A 31 -6.67 2.62 4.28
C LEU A 31 -6.93 1.11 4.19
N GLU A 32 -8.12 0.72 3.76
CA GLU A 32 -8.41 -0.70 3.48
C GLU A 32 -7.52 -1.25 2.35
N PRO A 33 -7.15 -2.54 2.38
CA PRO A 33 -6.30 -3.17 1.35
C PRO A 33 -6.76 -2.92 -0.09
N ASP A 34 -8.07 -3.00 -0.36
CA ASP A 34 -8.63 -2.73 -1.70
C ASP A 34 -8.39 -1.28 -2.15
N ARG A 35 -8.43 -0.32 -1.21
CA ARG A 35 -8.18 1.09 -1.48
C ARG A 35 -6.69 1.37 -1.70
N LEU A 36 -5.81 0.72 -0.93
CA LEU A 36 -4.36 0.79 -1.13
C LEU A 36 -3.99 0.32 -2.52
N VAL A 37 -4.52 -0.83 -2.93
CA VAL A 37 -4.19 -1.38 -4.24
C VAL A 37 -4.82 -0.57 -5.37
N ALA A 38 -6.07 -0.11 -5.22
CA ALA A 38 -6.67 0.81 -6.18
C ALA A 38 -5.84 2.09 -6.35
N GLY A 39 -5.32 2.63 -5.24
CA GLY A 39 -4.44 3.79 -5.26
C GLY A 39 -3.12 3.50 -5.98
N LEU A 40 -2.48 2.34 -5.74
CA LEU A 40 -1.30 1.91 -6.50
C LEU A 40 -1.58 1.83 -8.01
N GLY A 41 -2.77 1.39 -8.40
CA GLY A 41 -3.20 1.34 -9.80
C GLY A 41 -3.34 2.72 -10.45
N PHE A 42 -3.82 3.71 -9.69
CA PHE A 42 -4.01 5.08 -10.18
C PHE A 42 -2.74 5.95 -10.07
N ALA A 43 -1.84 5.65 -9.14
CA ALA A 43 -0.69 6.47 -8.79
C ALA A 43 0.38 6.64 -9.89
N ARG A 44 0.23 5.96 -11.04
CA ARG A 44 1.05 6.21 -12.23
C ARG A 44 0.62 7.48 -13.00
N LEU A 45 -0.55 8.00 -12.71
CA LEU A 45 -1.17 9.13 -13.41
C LEU A 45 -1.15 10.43 -12.61
N ALA A 46 -0.68 10.38 -11.36
CA ALA A 46 -0.64 11.53 -10.47
C ALA A 46 0.57 11.40 -9.52
N ASP A 47 1.23 12.52 -9.24
CA ASP A 47 2.37 12.56 -8.33
C ASP A 47 1.98 12.84 -6.87
N ASP A 48 0.76 13.35 -6.64
CA ASP A 48 0.26 13.68 -5.30
C ASP A 48 -0.57 12.51 -4.69
N PRO A 49 -0.10 11.89 -3.58
CA PRO A 49 -0.83 10.82 -2.87
C PRO A 49 -2.24 11.22 -2.39
N ALA A 50 -2.47 12.50 -2.07
CA ALA A 50 -3.77 12.98 -1.62
C ALA A 50 -4.78 13.00 -2.78
N LEU A 51 -4.35 13.44 -3.97
CA LEU A 51 -5.17 13.38 -5.18
C LEU A 51 -5.51 11.94 -5.57
N VAL A 52 -4.56 11.01 -5.43
CA VAL A 52 -4.81 9.58 -5.64
C VAL A 52 -5.88 9.07 -4.67
N THR A 53 -5.75 9.40 -3.38
CA THR A 53 -6.74 9.01 -2.36
C THR A 53 -8.14 9.53 -2.69
N GLN A 54 -8.23 10.80 -3.12
CA GLN A 54 -9.49 11.40 -3.54
C GLN A 54 -10.08 10.69 -4.77
N ALA A 55 -9.27 10.34 -5.77
CA ALA A 55 -9.73 9.61 -6.94
C ALA A 55 -10.27 8.22 -6.59
N VAL A 56 -9.57 7.48 -5.72
CA VAL A 56 -10.02 6.18 -5.21
C VAL A 56 -11.34 6.30 -4.44
N ASP A 57 -11.49 7.35 -3.62
CA ASP A 57 -12.73 7.60 -2.88
C ASP A 57 -13.90 7.90 -3.83
N ARG A 58 -13.68 8.72 -4.86
CA ARG A 58 -14.66 8.97 -5.92
C ARG A 58 -15.03 7.70 -6.68
N ALA A 59 -14.06 6.84 -6.98
CA ALA A 59 -14.28 5.56 -7.65
C ALA A 59 -15.12 4.61 -6.78
N ARG A 60 -14.86 4.56 -5.47
CA ARG A 60 -15.66 3.81 -4.50
C ARG A 60 -17.12 4.28 -4.47
N HIS A 61 -17.35 5.57 -4.62
CA HIS A 61 -18.68 6.18 -4.61
C HIS A 61 -19.34 6.25 -6.00
N GLY A 62 -18.72 5.70 -7.05
CA GLY A 62 -19.29 5.70 -8.40
C GLY A 62 -19.34 7.08 -9.07
N VAL A 63 -18.57 8.05 -8.58
CA VAL A 63 -18.50 9.42 -9.11
C VAL A 63 -17.18 9.70 -9.83
N PHE A 64 -16.44 8.64 -10.18
CA PHE A 64 -15.23 8.68 -10.99
C PHE A 64 -15.43 7.88 -12.28
N THR A 65 -14.64 8.19 -13.31
CA THR A 65 -14.73 7.54 -14.62
C THR A 65 -14.29 6.07 -14.59
N ALA A 66 -13.41 5.70 -13.67
CA ALA A 66 -13.04 4.32 -13.39
C ALA A 66 -13.71 3.83 -12.10
N ASP A 67 -14.06 2.56 -12.04
CA ASP A 67 -14.57 1.92 -10.83
C ASP A 67 -13.43 1.45 -9.91
N LEU A 68 -13.77 1.19 -8.65
CA LEU A 68 -12.81 0.72 -7.67
C LEU A 68 -12.20 -0.63 -8.07
N ALA A 69 -13.00 -1.52 -8.67
CA ALA A 69 -12.57 -2.86 -9.05
C ALA A 69 -11.51 -2.85 -10.17
N GLY A 70 -11.68 -2.00 -11.18
CA GLY A 70 -10.74 -1.80 -12.28
C GLY A 70 -9.43 -1.17 -11.79
N LEU A 71 -9.51 -0.15 -10.93
CA LEU A 71 -8.33 0.44 -10.30
C LEU A 71 -7.57 -0.60 -9.46
N ALA A 72 -8.28 -1.41 -8.66
CA ALA A 72 -7.66 -2.47 -7.87
C ALA A 72 -7.04 -3.55 -8.75
N ALA A 73 -7.64 -3.93 -9.88
CA ALA A 73 -7.04 -4.86 -10.82
C ALA A 73 -5.72 -4.33 -11.41
N ALA A 74 -5.70 -3.06 -11.83
CA ALA A 74 -4.48 -2.41 -12.29
C ALA A 74 -3.41 -2.34 -11.20
N GLY A 75 -3.80 -2.04 -9.97
CA GLY A 75 -2.90 -2.03 -8.81
C GLY A 75 -2.30 -3.39 -8.49
N LEU A 76 -3.08 -4.47 -8.55
CA LEU A 76 -2.56 -5.83 -8.34
C LEU A 76 -1.58 -6.23 -9.45
N ALA A 77 -1.80 -5.80 -10.69
CA ALA A 77 -0.83 -6.02 -11.76
C ALA A 77 0.49 -5.28 -11.50
N GLN A 78 0.42 -4.02 -11.03
CA GLN A 78 1.61 -3.26 -10.61
C GLN A 78 2.31 -3.92 -9.41
N TRP A 79 1.55 -4.37 -8.42
CA TRP A 79 2.09 -5.06 -7.24
C TRP A 79 2.90 -6.29 -7.65
N ARG A 80 2.35 -7.17 -8.47
CA ARG A 80 3.06 -8.37 -8.97
C ARG A 80 4.35 -8.02 -9.72
N MET A 81 4.33 -6.94 -10.51
CA MET A 81 5.49 -6.47 -11.25
C MET A 81 6.59 -5.94 -10.34
N LEU A 82 6.23 -5.16 -9.31
CA LEU A 82 7.18 -4.38 -8.51
C LEU A 82 7.63 -5.08 -7.23
N ARG A 83 6.78 -5.93 -6.63
CA ARG A 83 7.07 -6.67 -5.39
C ARG A 83 8.41 -7.41 -5.45
N PRO A 84 8.75 -8.19 -6.50
CA PRO A 84 10.04 -8.90 -6.55
C PRO A 84 11.25 -7.95 -6.53
N LEU A 85 11.11 -6.74 -7.08
CA LEU A 85 12.20 -5.75 -7.08
C LEU A 85 12.45 -5.20 -5.67
N VAL A 86 11.38 -4.93 -4.91
CA VAL A 86 11.48 -4.47 -3.52
C VAL A 86 12.02 -5.58 -2.62
N ASP A 87 11.59 -6.82 -2.85
CA ASP A 87 12.05 -8.00 -2.11
C ASP A 87 13.54 -8.26 -2.29
N ALA A 88 14.08 -8.03 -3.50
CA ALA A 88 15.50 -8.18 -3.80
C ALA A 88 16.42 -7.19 -3.06
N VAL A 89 15.90 -6.07 -2.54
CA VAL A 89 16.69 -5.12 -1.75
C VAL A 89 16.91 -5.67 -0.34
N PRO A 90 18.15 -5.84 0.14
CA PRO A 90 18.40 -6.31 1.50
C PRO A 90 17.77 -5.36 2.54
N GLY A 91 17.02 -5.92 3.49
CA GLY A 91 16.34 -5.16 4.54
C GLY A 91 16.72 -5.63 5.95
N ARG A 92 16.56 -4.74 6.94
CA ARG A 92 16.59 -5.11 8.36
C ARG A 92 15.19 -5.55 8.81
N PRO A 93 15.08 -6.35 9.89
CA PRO A 93 13.78 -6.67 10.49
C PRO A 93 13.02 -5.39 10.85
N GLU A 94 11.79 -5.28 10.36
CA GLU A 94 10.88 -4.17 10.59
C GLU A 94 10.11 -4.44 11.90
N ALA A 95 10.73 -4.12 13.04
CA ALA A 95 10.06 -4.14 14.34
C ALA A 95 10.26 -2.78 14.99
N GLY A 96 9.20 -1.96 15.05
CA GLY A 96 9.25 -0.61 15.59
C GLY A 96 7.92 0.13 15.46
N ALA A 97 7.88 1.39 15.92
CA ALA A 97 6.73 2.26 15.71
C ALA A 97 6.46 2.47 14.21
N LEU A 98 5.19 2.60 13.81
CA LEU A 98 4.73 2.72 12.42
C LEU A 98 5.53 3.74 11.59
N ARG A 99 5.95 4.86 12.20
CA ARG A 99 6.77 5.88 11.54
C ARG A 99 8.15 5.38 11.14
N GLN A 100 8.79 4.57 11.98
CA GLN A 100 10.10 3.99 11.68
C GLN A 100 10.00 2.92 10.59
N GLU A 101 8.95 2.10 10.65
CA GLU A 101 8.64 1.09 9.64
C GLU A 101 8.38 1.76 8.27
N TRP A 102 7.63 2.86 8.26
CA TRP A 102 7.44 3.69 7.08
C TRP A 102 8.76 4.20 6.50
N THR A 103 9.59 4.86 7.31
CA THR A 103 10.87 5.41 6.85
C THR A 103 11.78 4.35 6.25
N ASN A 104 11.89 3.19 6.90
CA ASN A 104 12.71 2.08 6.42
C ASN A 104 12.18 1.51 5.10
N SER A 105 10.87 1.29 5.02
CA SER A 105 10.21 0.76 3.83
C SER A 105 10.27 1.74 2.66
N ALA A 106 10.07 3.03 2.90
CA ALA A 106 10.14 4.07 1.87
C ALA A 106 11.55 4.17 1.27
N ALA A 107 12.59 4.06 2.10
CA ALA A 107 13.96 4.01 1.63
C ALA A 107 14.22 2.75 0.78
N ARG A 108 13.71 1.59 1.23
CA ARG A 108 13.80 0.33 0.48
C ARG A 108 13.14 0.43 -0.89
N VAL A 109 11.91 0.94 -0.95
CA VAL A 109 11.16 1.13 -2.20
C VAL A 109 11.86 2.12 -3.12
N THR A 110 12.38 3.23 -2.60
CA THR A 110 13.15 4.22 -3.39
C THR A 110 14.37 3.57 -4.05
N ASN A 111 15.09 2.72 -3.32
CA ASN A 111 16.25 2.02 -3.85
C ASN A 111 15.87 0.93 -4.88
N ALA A 112 14.74 0.26 -4.68
CA ALA A 112 14.27 -0.80 -5.57
C ALA A 112 13.75 -0.27 -6.92
N VAL A 113 13.07 0.88 -6.89
CA VAL A 113 12.38 1.45 -8.07
C VAL A 113 12.57 2.97 -8.09
N PRO A 114 13.74 3.48 -8.51
CA PRO A 114 14.05 4.90 -8.43
C PRO A 114 13.17 5.76 -9.35
N GLU A 115 12.75 5.22 -10.49
CA GLU A 115 12.05 5.93 -11.57
C GLU A 115 10.55 6.15 -11.32
N ILE A 116 9.97 5.64 -10.23
CA ILE A 116 8.54 5.81 -9.96
C ILE A 116 8.26 7.16 -9.28
N GLY A 117 7.14 7.79 -9.66
CA GLY A 117 6.70 9.07 -9.11
C GLY A 117 6.34 9.00 -7.62
N PRO A 118 6.21 10.16 -6.94
CA PRO A 118 6.06 10.23 -5.48
C PRO A 118 4.81 9.50 -4.97
N ALA A 119 3.66 9.61 -5.65
CA ALA A 119 2.46 8.87 -5.24
C ALA A 119 2.63 7.36 -5.42
N ALA A 120 3.19 6.92 -6.55
CA ALA A 120 3.42 5.49 -6.80
C ALA A 120 4.36 4.91 -5.73
N ARG A 121 5.39 5.68 -5.34
CA ARG A 121 6.31 5.33 -4.26
C ARG A 121 5.61 5.23 -2.90
N ALA A 122 4.76 6.19 -2.56
CA ALA A 122 4.03 6.19 -1.29
C ALA A 122 3.06 5.00 -1.20
N TYR A 123 2.27 4.75 -2.25
CA TYR A 123 1.34 3.63 -2.29
C TYR A 123 2.05 2.27 -2.33
N LEU A 124 3.17 2.16 -3.05
CA LEU A 124 3.98 0.94 -3.05
C LEU A 124 4.61 0.68 -1.67
N THR A 125 5.06 1.72 -0.98
CA THR A 125 5.55 1.63 0.41
C THR A 125 4.45 1.12 1.34
N ALA A 126 3.25 1.67 1.26
CA ALA A 126 2.13 1.21 2.08
C ALA A 126 1.73 -0.25 1.76
N CYS A 127 1.71 -0.63 0.48
CA CYS A 127 1.47 -2.01 0.07
C CYS A 127 2.57 -2.96 0.55
N TRP A 128 3.83 -2.51 0.57
CA TRP A 128 4.98 -3.30 1.06
C TRP A 128 4.88 -3.61 2.55
N ILE A 129 4.58 -2.61 3.36
CA ILE A 129 4.37 -2.78 4.81
C ILE A 129 3.25 -3.79 5.06
N ARG A 130 2.17 -3.73 4.27
CA ARG A 130 1.02 -4.63 4.36
C ARG A 130 1.07 -5.80 3.37
N ARG A 131 2.25 -6.20 2.92
CA ARG A 131 2.46 -7.16 1.82
C ARG A 131 1.69 -8.46 1.98
N ASP A 132 1.56 -8.98 3.20
CA ASP A 132 0.86 -10.25 3.43
C ASP A 132 -0.65 -10.14 3.13
N GLU A 133 -1.25 -8.96 3.33
CA GLU A 133 -2.65 -8.69 2.97
C GLU A 133 -2.81 -8.46 1.46
N ILE A 134 -1.84 -7.80 0.85
CA ILE A 134 -1.83 -7.52 -0.59
C ILE A 134 -1.58 -8.80 -1.40
N ASP A 135 -0.65 -9.66 -0.97
CA ASP A 135 -0.37 -10.97 -1.56
C ASP A 135 -1.65 -11.84 -1.51
N ARG A 136 -2.36 -11.89 -0.37
CA ARG A 136 -3.67 -12.55 -0.26
C ARG A 136 -4.75 -11.98 -1.20
N LEU A 137 -4.71 -10.69 -1.53
CA LEU A 137 -5.60 -10.09 -2.52
C LEU A 137 -5.21 -10.48 -3.95
N ALA A 138 -3.91 -10.53 -4.25
CA ALA A 138 -3.40 -10.94 -5.53
C ALA A 138 -3.80 -12.39 -5.84
N ASP A 139 -3.59 -13.29 -4.89
CA ASP A 139 -3.87 -14.72 -5.04
C ASP A 139 -5.36 -15.02 -5.21
N ARG A 140 -6.24 -14.27 -4.52
CA ARG A 140 -7.70 -14.45 -4.62
C ARG A 140 -8.27 -14.21 -6.02
N LYS A 141 -7.67 -13.32 -6.82
CA LYS A 141 -8.14 -13.04 -8.18
C LYS A 141 -7.59 -14.00 -9.25
N GLU A 142 -6.58 -14.80 -8.91
CA GLU A 142 -5.98 -15.78 -9.81
C GLU A 142 -6.72 -17.11 -9.84
N ALA A 143 -7.62 -17.39 -8.89
CA ALA A 143 -8.58 -18.47 -9.01
C ALA A 143 -9.69 -18.01 -9.98
N PRO A 144 -9.62 -18.34 -11.27
CA PRO A 144 -10.73 -18.02 -12.16
C PRO A 144 -11.88 -18.93 -11.74
N ASP A 145 -13.09 -18.46 -11.96
CA ASP A 145 -14.31 -19.24 -11.92
C ASP A 145 -14.10 -20.55 -12.72
N VAL A 146 -13.74 -21.64 -12.04
CA VAL A 146 -13.63 -22.97 -12.64
C VAL A 146 -15.07 -23.41 -12.89
N LEU A 147 -15.62 -23.02 -14.03
CA LEU A 147 -16.89 -23.55 -14.49
C LEU A 147 -16.74 -25.07 -14.57
N PRO A 148 -17.57 -25.85 -13.86
CA PRO A 148 -17.50 -27.30 -13.97
C PRO A 148 -17.80 -27.68 -15.41
N GLU A 149 -16.90 -28.48 -15.98
CA GLU A 149 -17.03 -29.07 -17.30
C GLU A 149 -18.37 -29.84 -17.35
N VAL A 150 -19.35 -29.31 -18.08
CA VAL A 150 -20.63 -29.98 -18.28
C VAL A 150 -20.36 -31.14 -19.23
N ALA A 151 -20.37 -32.36 -18.70
CA ALA A 151 -20.31 -33.57 -19.51
C ALA A 151 -21.50 -33.56 -20.49
N ALA A 152 -21.20 -33.56 -21.79
CA ALA A 152 -22.20 -33.75 -22.83
C ALA A 152 -22.77 -35.17 -22.70
N GLY A 153 -24.04 -35.26 -22.32
CA GLY A 153 -24.88 -36.45 -22.44
C GLY A 153 -25.66 -36.44 -23.73
#